data_AF-A0A2H9TBL6-F1
#
_entry.id   AF-A0A2H9TBL6-F1
#
_cell.length_a   1.000
_cell.length_b   1.000
_cell.length_c   1.000
_cell.angle_alpha   90.00
_cell.angle_beta   90.00
_cell.angle_gamma   90.00
#
_symmetry.space_group_name_H-M   'P 1'
#
loop_
_entity.id
_entity.type
_entity.pdbx_description
1 polymer ?
#
loop_
_entity_poly.entity_id
_entity_poly.type
_entity_poly.pdbx_seq_one_letter_code
_entity_poly.pdbx_strand_id
1 'polypeptide(L)'
;MQVSSTFRKLALATAISSLAAGAMAATQGGIGATSTGDFDITYVQGGEVRLWGLEDMSFTSLATDADKTETVTVCTYNNSTTQVNFRVNSDNEFALVGSNGEGATVPYTLSLADKGGPIQDFWGEGGLASDNQGSYQYLSQGTNTTGCSGAQQTTDLTVILSDASGDVSSGIYRDTVTVTIQPI
;
A
#
# COMPACT_ATOMS: atom_id res chain seq x y z
N MET A 1 -34.91 -68.88 -40.96
CA MET A 1 -35.30 -67.46 -41.07
C MET A 1 -34.35 -66.68 -40.18
N GLN A 2 -33.37 -66.02 -40.78
CA GLN A 2 -32.16 -65.52 -40.12
C GLN A 2 -32.27 -63.99 -40.08
N VAL A 3 -32.38 -63.41 -38.88
CA VAL A 3 -32.49 -61.95 -38.69
C VAL A 3 -31.10 -61.39 -38.41
N SER A 4 -30.55 -60.71 -39.41
CA SER A 4 -29.28 -59.99 -39.35
C SER A 4 -29.50 -58.63 -38.66
N SER A 5 -28.91 -58.43 -37.48
CA SER A 5 -28.96 -57.16 -36.75
C SER A 5 -27.68 -56.34 -37.01
N THR A 6 -27.82 -55.31 -37.84
CA THR A 6 -26.75 -54.38 -38.23
C THR A 6 -26.38 -53.46 -37.07
N PHE A 7 -25.13 -53.52 -36.60
CA PHE A 7 -24.57 -52.61 -35.60
C PHE A 7 -24.37 -51.21 -36.22
N ARG A 8 -25.08 -50.21 -35.67
CA ARG A 8 -24.92 -48.79 -36.05
C ARG A 8 -23.77 -48.19 -35.24
N LYS A 9 -22.74 -47.71 -35.95
CA LYS A 9 -21.58 -47.00 -35.38
C LYS A 9 -22.03 -45.61 -34.91
N LEU A 10 -21.90 -45.34 -33.61
CA LEU A 10 -22.11 -44.02 -33.03
C LEU A 10 -20.79 -43.25 -33.15
N ALA A 11 -20.75 -42.22 -34.00
CA ALA A 11 -19.61 -41.31 -34.11
C ALA A 11 -19.76 -40.20 -33.05
N LEU A 12 -18.91 -40.24 -32.03
CA LEU A 12 -18.80 -39.18 -31.04
C LEU A 12 -17.74 -38.18 -31.51
N ALA A 13 -18.19 -37.07 -32.11
CA ALA A 13 -17.35 -35.96 -32.50
C ALA A 13 -17.15 -35.01 -31.31
N THR A 14 -16.10 -35.23 -30.53
CA THR A 14 -15.60 -34.23 -29.56
C THR A 14 -14.78 -33.19 -30.30
N ALA A 15 -15.40 -32.02 -30.55
CA ALA A 15 -14.71 -30.82 -30.96
C ALA A 15 -13.90 -30.27 -29.77
N ILE A 16 -12.60 -30.55 -29.76
CA ILE A 16 -11.65 -29.92 -28.84
C ILE A 16 -11.24 -28.61 -29.50
N SER A 17 -11.87 -27.51 -29.08
CA SER A 17 -11.46 -26.15 -29.41
C SER A 17 -10.03 -25.92 -28.91
N SER A 18 -9.12 -25.79 -29.86
CA SER A 18 -7.70 -25.56 -29.70
C SER A 18 -7.42 -24.21 -29.02
N LEU A 19 -7.22 -24.22 -27.70
CA LEU A 19 -6.28 -23.27 -27.11
C LEU A 19 -4.89 -23.84 -27.35
N ALA A 20 -4.10 -23.14 -28.16
CA ALA A 20 -2.70 -23.40 -28.39
C ALA A 20 -1.89 -23.08 -27.10
N ALA A 21 -2.06 -23.90 -26.08
CA ALA A 21 -1.00 -24.14 -25.13
C ALA A 21 0.05 -24.94 -25.91
N GLY A 22 1.19 -24.32 -26.20
CA GLY A 22 2.36 -25.05 -26.68
C GLY A 22 2.63 -26.17 -25.70
N ALA A 23 2.28 -27.40 -26.08
CA ALA A 23 2.62 -28.57 -25.31
C ALA A 23 4.15 -28.60 -25.25
N MET A 24 4.70 -28.30 -24.09
CA MET A 24 6.10 -28.54 -23.78
C MET A 24 6.25 -30.07 -23.76
N ALA A 25 6.47 -30.67 -24.93
CA ALA A 25 6.79 -32.09 -25.04
C ALA A 25 8.04 -32.33 -24.20
N ALA A 26 7.94 -33.16 -23.17
CA ALA A 26 9.08 -33.52 -22.34
C ALA A 26 10.19 -34.07 -23.24
N THR A 27 11.33 -33.38 -23.29
CA THR A 27 12.49 -33.74 -24.13
C THR A 27 13.25 -34.96 -23.60
N GLN A 28 12.69 -35.71 -22.65
CA GLN A 28 13.46 -36.65 -21.85
C GLN A 28 12.78 -38.00 -21.65
N GLY A 29 13.62 -39.03 -21.69
CA GLY A 29 13.26 -40.44 -21.51
C GLY A 29 13.51 -41.27 -22.76
N GLY A 30 14.78 -41.57 -23.04
CA GLY A 30 15.12 -42.60 -24.02
C GLY A 30 14.74 -43.99 -23.51
N ILE A 31 14.25 -44.86 -24.38
CA ILE A 31 13.94 -46.25 -24.01
C ILE A 31 15.28 -46.97 -23.75
N GLY A 32 15.51 -47.38 -22.51
CA GLY A 32 16.71 -48.07 -22.07
C GLY A 32 16.51 -48.72 -20.69
N ALA A 33 17.56 -49.37 -20.16
CA ALA A 33 17.52 -50.02 -18.85
C ALA A 33 17.26 -49.03 -17.68
N THR A 34 17.56 -47.76 -17.90
CA THR A 34 17.20 -46.62 -17.04
C THR A 34 16.76 -45.45 -17.92
N SER A 35 15.82 -44.64 -17.43
CA SER A 35 15.27 -43.47 -18.12
C SER A 35 15.21 -42.32 -17.13
N THR A 36 15.71 -41.14 -17.51
CA THR A 36 15.68 -39.90 -16.71
C THR A 36 14.79 -38.86 -17.37
N GLY A 37 14.15 -38.04 -16.54
CA GLY A 37 13.31 -36.93 -16.92
C GLY A 37 13.46 -35.79 -15.91
N ASP A 38 13.67 -34.58 -16.40
CA ASP A 38 13.72 -33.35 -15.62
C ASP A 38 12.41 -32.58 -15.79
N PHE A 39 12.01 -31.88 -14.74
CA PHE A 39 10.93 -30.91 -14.77
C PHE A 39 11.26 -29.73 -13.85
N ASP A 40 10.76 -28.56 -14.22
CA ASP A 40 10.93 -27.35 -13.43
C ASP A 40 9.73 -27.14 -12.50
N ILE A 41 10.02 -26.70 -11.27
CA ILE A 41 9.01 -26.19 -10.33
C ILE A 41 9.26 -24.69 -10.19
N THR A 42 8.28 -23.87 -10.58
CA THR A 42 8.35 -22.42 -10.46
C THR A 42 7.38 -21.92 -9.41
N TYR A 43 7.87 -21.06 -8.51
CA TYR A 43 7.07 -20.29 -7.56
C TYR A 43 7.33 -18.80 -7.80
N VAL A 44 6.25 -18.01 -7.89
CA VAL A 44 6.32 -16.55 -8.06
C VAL A 44 5.60 -15.92 -6.87
N GLN A 45 6.36 -15.18 -6.05
CA GLN A 45 5.81 -14.37 -4.96
C GLN A 45 5.64 -12.93 -5.44
N GLY A 46 4.46 -12.36 -5.21
CA GLY A 46 4.20 -10.94 -5.48
C GLY A 46 4.85 -10.03 -4.42
N GLY A 47 5.07 -8.78 -4.79
CA GLY A 47 5.45 -7.73 -3.83
C GLY A 47 4.33 -7.48 -2.82
N GLU A 48 4.67 -7.46 -1.54
CA GLU A 48 3.75 -7.20 -0.42
C GLU A 48 4.28 -6.03 0.39
N VAL A 49 3.40 -5.08 0.68
CA VAL A 49 3.70 -3.94 1.55
C VAL A 49 2.71 -3.87 2.69
N ARG A 50 3.14 -3.36 3.84
CA ARG A 50 2.29 -3.18 5.01
C ARG A 50 2.69 -1.93 5.78
N LEU A 51 1.68 -1.16 6.20
CA LEU A 51 1.79 -0.02 7.11
C LEU A 51 1.04 -0.36 8.40
N TRP A 52 1.61 -0.05 9.58
CA TRP A 52 0.93 -0.20 10.86
C TRP A 52 1.48 0.76 11.91
N GLY A 53 0.82 0.86 13.07
CA GLY A 53 1.18 1.82 14.11
C GLY A 53 0.68 3.24 13.86
N LEU A 54 -0.28 3.42 12.94
CA LEU A 54 -1.02 4.66 12.83
C LEU A 54 -1.95 4.80 14.04
N GLU A 55 -1.88 5.96 14.68
CA GLU A 55 -2.70 6.34 15.83
C GLU A 55 -3.37 7.69 15.55
N ASP A 56 -4.55 7.89 16.13
CA ASP A 56 -5.26 9.17 16.03
C ASP A 56 -4.46 10.25 16.78
N MET A 57 -4.26 11.40 16.14
CA MET A 57 -3.67 12.57 16.78
C MET A 57 -4.76 13.48 17.32
N SER A 58 -4.57 13.99 18.54
CA SER A 58 -5.51 14.93 19.16
C SER A 58 -4.78 16.13 19.73
N PHE A 59 -5.24 17.33 19.38
CA PHE A 59 -4.72 18.59 19.88
C PHE A 59 -5.75 19.22 20.82
N THR A 60 -5.34 19.60 22.03
CA THR A 60 -6.28 20.08 23.06
C THR A 60 -6.47 21.60 23.07
N SER A 61 -5.57 22.36 22.45
CA SER A 61 -5.68 23.81 22.33
C SER A 61 -4.72 24.35 21.26
N LEU A 62 -5.22 25.25 20.41
CA LEU A 62 -4.37 26.19 19.68
C LEU A 62 -4.02 27.30 20.68
N ALA A 63 -2.76 27.41 21.08
CA ALA A 63 -2.34 28.59 21.82
C ALA A 63 -2.23 29.71 20.80
N THR A 64 -2.81 30.87 21.08
CA THR A 64 -2.49 32.10 20.33
C THR A 64 -0.98 32.25 20.29
N ASP A 65 -0.41 32.31 19.10
CA ASP A 65 1.00 32.63 18.80
C ASP A 65 2.00 31.45 18.76
N ALA A 66 1.57 30.18 18.68
CA ALA A 66 2.51 29.09 18.43
C ALA A 66 1.90 27.86 17.75
N ASP A 67 2.63 27.35 16.74
CA ASP A 67 2.35 26.07 16.11
C ASP A 67 2.28 24.93 17.13
N LYS A 68 1.42 23.95 16.86
CA LYS A 68 1.33 22.72 17.64
C LYS A 68 1.81 21.55 16.82
N THR A 69 2.73 20.78 17.39
CA THR A 69 3.36 19.65 16.73
C THR A 69 3.02 18.37 17.48
N GLU A 70 2.53 17.38 16.77
CA GLU A 70 2.38 16.01 17.26
C GLU A 70 3.07 15.06 16.27
N THR A 71 3.73 14.04 16.81
CA THR A 71 4.48 13.05 16.01
C THR A 71 4.08 11.65 16.44
N VAL A 72 3.74 10.81 15.46
CA VAL A 72 3.55 9.37 15.64
C VAL A 72 4.59 8.62 14.83
N THR A 73 5.18 7.58 15.43
CA THR A 73 6.08 6.68 14.69
C THR A 73 5.23 5.55 14.09
N VAL A 74 5.24 5.45 12.76
CA VAL A 74 4.62 4.35 12.03
C VAL A 74 5.65 3.33 11.58
N CYS A 75 5.23 2.08 11.43
CA CYS A 75 6.07 1.02 10.90
C CYS A 75 5.68 0.69 9.45
N THR A 76 6.68 0.45 8.61
CA THR A 76 6.48 -0.06 7.25
C THR A 76 7.24 -1.36 7.01
N TYR A 77 6.67 -2.22 6.18
CA TYR A 77 7.26 -3.48 5.72
C TYR A 77 7.12 -3.58 4.20
N ASN A 78 8.17 -4.04 3.53
CA ASN A 78 8.14 -4.54 2.16
C ASN A 78 8.83 -5.93 2.10
N ASN A 79 8.23 -6.89 1.40
CA ASN A 79 8.83 -8.21 1.18
C ASN A 79 9.81 -8.26 -0.03
N SER A 80 9.96 -7.13 -0.72
CA SER A 80 10.80 -6.95 -1.90
C SER A 80 12.03 -6.08 -1.58
N THR A 81 13.05 -6.15 -2.44
CA THR A 81 14.19 -5.21 -2.40
C THR A 81 13.87 -3.86 -3.05
N THR A 82 12.62 -3.67 -3.52
CA THR A 82 12.16 -2.39 -4.08
C THR A 82 11.86 -1.38 -2.98
N GLN A 83 11.98 -0.10 -3.30
CA GLN A 83 11.55 0.97 -2.42
C GLN A 83 10.01 1.08 -2.44
N VAL A 84 9.47 1.75 -1.42
CA VAL A 84 8.06 2.14 -1.38
C VAL A 84 7.94 3.65 -1.35
N ASN A 85 6.84 4.16 -1.90
CA ASN A 85 6.46 5.57 -1.82
C ASN A 85 5.20 5.74 -0.99
N PHE A 86 5.07 6.89 -0.36
CA PHE A 86 3.88 7.30 0.37
C PHE A 86 2.96 8.17 -0.51
N ARG A 87 1.67 7.98 -0.36
CA ARG A 87 0.62 8.83 -0.90
C ARG A 87 -0.31 9.21 0.24
N VAL A 88 -0.56 10.50 0.40
CA VAL A 88 -1.37 11.02 1.50
C VAL A 88 -2.59 11.72 0.92
N ASN A 89 -3.77 11.33 1.38
CA ASN A 89 -5.05 11.93 1.00
C ASN A 89 -5.74 12.45 2.26
N SER A 90 -6.05 13.74 2.29
CA SER A 90 -6.84 14.42 3.31
C SER A 90 -8.25 14.69 2.76
N ASP A 91 -9.27 14.41 3.56
CA ASP A 91 -10.67 14.69 3.19
C ASP A 91 -10.97 16.19 3.12
N ASN A 92 -10.15 17.03 3.76
CA ASN A 92 -10.34 18.48 3.85
C ASN A 92 -9.09 19.30 3.45
N GLU A 93 -8.29 18.81 2.49
CA GLU A 93 -7.12 19.53 1.94
C GLU A 93 -6.13 20.04 3.01
N PHE A 94 -5.83 19.18 3.99
CA PHE A 94 -4.95 19.47 5.11
C PHE A 94 -5.43 20.64 5.98
N ALA A 95 -6.74 20.71 6.19
CA ALA A 95 -7.35 21.62 7.15
C ALA A 95 -8.35 20.90 8.05
N LEU A 96 -8.31 21.17 9.35
CA LEU A 96 -9.33 20.69 10.26
C LEU A 96 -10.60 21.52 10.06
N VAL A 97 -11.72 20.85 9.84
CA VAL A 97 -13.03 21.48 9.61
C VAL A 97 -13.93 21.27 10.83
N GLY A 98 -14.58 22.35 11.28
CA GLY A 98 -15.50 22.32 12.40
C GLY A 98 -16.72 21.44 12.08
N SER A 99 -17.16 20.65 13.05
CA SER A 99 -18.34 19.76 12.93
C SER A 99 -19.64 20.43 12.45
N ASN A 100 -19.74 21.76 12.52
CA ASN A 100 -20.91 22.52 12.07
C ASN A 100 -20.85 22.92 10.58
N GLY A 101 -19.76 22.63 9.86
CA GLY A 101 -19.61 22.89 8.42
C GLY A 101 -19.57 24.38 8.02
N GLU A 102 -19.81 25.30 8.95
CA GLU A 102 -19.77 26.75 8.75
C GLU A 102 -18.67 27.38 9.64
N GLY A 103 -17.68 28.02 9.02
CA GLY A 103 -16.72 28.90 9.69
C GLY A 103 -15.39 28.26 10.10
N ALA A 104 -14.32 29.06 9.95
CA ALA A 104 -12.91 28.87 10.33
C ALA A 104 -12.34 27.45 10.16
N THR A 105 -11.45 27.27 9.19
CA THR A 105 -10.63 26.06 9.10
C THR A 105 -9.32 26.25 9.86
N VAL A 106 -8.79 25.18 10.44
CA VAL A 106 -7.44 25.20 11.04
C VAL A 106 -6.50 24.47 10.08
N PRO A 107 -5.66 25.18 9.30
CA PRO A 107 -4.72 24.55 8.40
C PRO A 107 -3.65 23.77 9.19
N TYR A 108 -3.16 22.69 8.60
CA TYR A 108 -2.02 21.97 9.12
C TYR A 108 -1.11 21.49 7.99
N THR A 109 0.11 21.13 8.36
CA THR A 109 1.01 20.39 7.48
C THR A 109 1.23 19.00 8.04
N LEU A 110 1.40 18.02 7.15
CA LEU A 110 1.80 16.67 7.50
C LEU A 110 3.16 16.41 6.87
N SER A 111 4.12 15.92 7.64
CA SER A 111 5.45 15.60 7.16
C SER A 111 5.84 14.17 7.49
N LEU A 112 6.68 13.58 6.64
CA LEU A 112 7.27 12.27 6.83
C LEU A 112 8.79 12.38 6.90
N ALA A 113 9.38 11.64 7.83
CA ALA A 113 10.83 11.52 8.00
C ALA A 113 11.20 10.09 8.40
N ASP A 114 12.43 9.66 8.10
CA ASP A 114 13.04 8.55 8.85
C ASP A 114 12.96 8.87 10.35
N LYS A 115 12.79 7.87 11.22
CA LYS A 115 12.71 8.12 12.66
C LYS A 115 13.91 8.93 13.17
N GLY A 116 13.65 10.13 13.70
CA GLY A 116 14.68 11.09 14.15
C GLY A 116 15.56 11.69 13.04
N GLY A 117 15.23 11.47 11.76
CA GLY A 117 15.89 12.02 10.60
C GLY A 117 15.31 13.37 10.15
N PRO A 118 15.86 13.96 9.08
CA PRO A 118 15.29 15.18 8.49
C PRO A 118 13.94 14.90 7.82
N ILE A 119 13.10 15.93 7.70
CA ILE A 119 11.88 15.88 6.89
C ILE A 119 12.24 15.55 5.44
N GLN A 120 11.54 14.58 4.88
CA GLN A 120 11.76 14.07 3.51
C GLN A 120 10.67 14.59 2.57
N ASP A 121 9.41 14.48 2.98
CA ASP A 121 8.26 15.03 2.28
C ASP A 121 7.33 15.75 3.25
N PHE A 122 6.55 16.69 2.72
CA PHE A 122 5.45 17.29 3.45
C PHE A 122 4.28 17.64 2.52
N TRP A 123 3.08 17.61 3.11
CA TRP A 123 1.80 17.92 2.49
C TRP A 123 1.11 19.06 3.23
N GLY A 124 0.21 19.76 2.53
CA GLY A 124 -0.51 20.92 3.04
C GLY A 124 0.16 22.24 2.63
N GLU A 125 0.19 23.20 3.54
CA GLU A 125 0.68 24.56 3.26
C GLU A 125 2.10 24.58 2.67
N GLY A 126 2.24 25.08 1.44
CA GLY A 126 3.52 25.17 0.72
C GLY A 126 4.11 23.83 0.26
N GLY A 127 3.41 22.72 0.50
CA GLY A 127 3.87 21.35 0.21
C GLY A 127 3.08 20.69 -0.91
N LEU A 128 3.01 19.36 -0.82
CA LEU A 128 2.22 18.54 -1.73
C LEU A 128 0.71 18.68 -1.42
N ALA A 129 -0.12 18.71 -2.47
CA ALA A 129 -1.57 18.72 -2.36
C ALA A 129 -2.13 17.35 -1.92
N SER A 130 -3.43 17.30 -1.58
CA SER A 130 -4.10 16.05 -1.23
C SER A 130 -4.03 15.06 -2.40
N ASP A 131 -3.91 13.79 -2.06
CA ASP A 131 -3.81 12.67 -3.01
C ASP A 131 -2.53 12.69 -3.87
N ASN A 132 -1.54 13.52 -3.54
CA ASN A 132 -0.24 13.48 -4.21
C ASN A 132 0.70 12.44 -3.59
N GLN A 133 1.48 11.80 -4.46
CA GLN A 133 2.57 10.92 -4.08
C GLN A 133 3.78 11.76 -3.63
N GLY A 134 4.39 11.34 -2.52
CA GLY A 134 5.65 11.89 -2.02
C GLY A 134 6.85 11.50 -2.88
N SER A 135 7.93 12.27 -2.77
CA SER A 135 9.21 11.97 -3.42
C SER A 135 10.09 11.02 -2.60
N TYR A 136 9.76 10.82 -1.33
CA TYR A 136 10.48 9.98 -0.39
C TYR A 136 10.33 8.50 -0.72
N GLN A 137 11.45 7.94 -1.16
CA GLN A 137 11.60 6.53 -1.48
C GLN A 137 12.17 5.81 -0.27
N TYR A 138 11.31 5.07 0.42
CA TYR A 138 11.70 4.35 1.62
C TYR A 138 12.04 2.90 1.30
N LEU A 139 13.23 2.45 1.69
CA LEU A 139 13.56 1.02 1.64
C LEU A 139 13.25 0.40 3.00
N SER A 140 12.04 -0.12 3.13
CA SER A 140 11.69 -0.97 4.27
C SER A 140 12.16 -2.39 4.00
N GLN A 141 13.16 -2.86 4.74
CA GLN A 141 13.49 -4.29 4.79
C GLN A 141 13.37 -4.73 6.24
N GLY A 142 12.30 -5.46 6.50
CA GLY A 142 11.87 -5.81 7.84
C GLY A 142 11.56 -7.29 8.01
N THR A 143 11.40 -7.70 9.26
CA THR A 143 10.65 -8.95 9.51
C THR A 143 9.17 -8.59 9.51
N ASN A 144 8.30 -9.45 8.99
CA ASN A 144 6.84 -9.26 9.08
C ASN A 144 6.35 -9.55 10.53
N THR A 145 7.03 -8.97 11.51
CA THR A 145 6.62 -8.99 12.91
C THR A 145 5.89 -7.67 13.19
N THR A 146 4.90 -7.72 14.07
CA THR A 146 4.05 -6.55 14.38
C THR A 146 4.77 -5.45 15.18
N GLY A 147 6.07 -5.60 15.46
CA GLY A 147 6.88 -4.60 16.14
C GLY A 147 7.67 -3.74 15.15
N CYS A 148 7.73 -2.43 15.41
CA CYS A 148 8.71 -1.52 14.80
C CYS A 148 10.13 -1.92 15.26
N SER A 149 10.73 -2.96 14.67
CA SER A 149 12.07 -3.42 15.08
C SER A 149 13.16 -2.83 14.17
N GLY A 150 13.66 -1.64 14.51
CA GLY A 150 14.82 -1.01 13.87
C GLY A 150 14.48 0.22 13.02
N ALA A 151 15.45 1.12 12.90
CA ALA A 151 15.28 2.42 12.22
C ALA A 151 14.84 2.28 10.75
N GLN A 152 15.20 1.17 10.10
CA GLN A 152 14.88 0.84 8.70
C GLN A 152 13.42 0.36 8.49
N GLN A 153 12.62 0.31 9.56
CA GLN A 153 11.20 0.02 9.48
C GLN A 153 10.33 1.13 10.09
N THR A 154 10.93 2.21 10.59
CA THR A 154 10.22 3.25 11.34
C THR A 154 10.30 4.61 10.65
N THR A 155 9.14 5.21 10.43
CA THR A 155 8.96 6.54 9.86
C THR A 155 8.23 7.40 10.87
N ASP A 156 8.70 8.61 11.13
CA ASP A 156 7.98 9.59 11.94
C ASP A 156 7.03 10.37 11.03
N LEU A 157 5.74 10.33 11.37
CA LEU A 157 4.69 11.14 10.76
C LEU A 157 4.38 12.28 11.73
N THR A 158 4.69 13.50 11.30
CA THR A 158 4.55 14.70 12.13
C THR A 158 3.48 15.61 11.55
N VAL A 159 2.50 15.97 12.36
CA VAL A 159 1.47 16.97 12.02
C VAL A 159 1.78 18.25 12.76
N ILE A 160 1.82 19.35 12.02
CA ILE A 160 2.01 20.70 12.57
C ILE A 160 0.74 21.50 12.26
N LEU A 161 -0.03 21.82 13.30
CA LEU A 161 -1.10 22.81 13.19
C LEU A 161 -0.45 24.19 13.17
N SER A 162 -0.60 24.89 12.04
CA SER A 162 -0.16 26.28 11.92
C SER A 162 -0.99 27.15 12.85
N ASP A 163 -0.39 28.20 13.42
CA ASP A 163 -1.14 29.20 14.18
C ASP A 163 -2.30 29.77 13.34
N ALA A 164 -3.52 29.43 13.75
CA ALA A 164 -4.71 30.06 13.22
C ALA A 164 -4.85 31.42 13.90
N SER A 165 -4.10 32.41 13.42
CA SER A 165 -4.13 33.81 13.86
C SER A 165 -5.49 34.51 13.69
N GLY A 166 -6.54 33.79 13.30
CA GLY A 166 -7.93 34.26 13.23
C GLY A 166 -8.80 33.67 14.34
N ASP A 167 -9.96 34.30 14.59
CA ASP A 167 -10.95 33.83 15.57
C ASP A 167 -11.51 32.44 15.21
N VAL A 168 -10.78 31.38 15.55
CA VAL A 168 -11.29 30.00 15.51
C VAL A 168 -12.28 29.85 16.65
N SER A 169 -13.55 29.68 16.31
CA SER A 169 -14.60 29.51 17.32
C SER A 169 -14.36 28.25 18.16
N SER A 170 -14.81 28.26 19.42
CA SER A 170 -14.77 27.06 20.25
C SER A 170 -15.56 25.93 19.60
N GLY A 171 -14.92 24.77 19.40
CA GLY A 171 -15.56 23.63 18.76
C GLY A 171 -14.60 22.46 18.57
N ILE A 172 -15.13 21.37 18.02
CA ILE A 172 -14.35 20.21 17.59
C ILE A 172 -14.14 20.31 16.08
N TYR A 173 -12.88 20.32 15.69
CA TYR A 173 -12.42 20.33 14.30
C TYR A 173 -11.79 18.99 13.98
N ARG A 174 -12.09 18.43 12.81
CA ARG A 174 -11.61 17.11 12.40
C ARG A 174 -11.19 17.12 10.96
N ASP A 175 -10.26 16.24 10.65
CA ASP A 175 -10.00 15.76 9.30
C ASP A 175 -9.71 14.25 9.37
N THR A 176 -9.94 13.55 8.26
CA THR A 176 -9.50 12.17 8.08
C THR A 176 -8.40 12.14 7.05
N VAL A 177 -7.24 11.62 7.44
CA VAL A 177 -6.09 11.44 6.54
C VAL A 177 -5.89 9.96 6.26
N THR A 178 -5.91 9.60 4.98
CA THR A 178 -5.57 8.27 4.48
C THR A 178 -4.13 8.26 3.99
N VAL A 179 -3.29 7.41 4.60
CA VAL A 179 -1.92 7.17 4.18
C VAL A 179 -1.85 5.84 3.44
N THR A 180 -1.39 5.87 2.19
CA THR A 180 -1.17 4.69 1.35
C THR A 180 0.32 4.51 1.08
N ILE A 181 0.79 3.27 1.12
CA ILE A 181 2.14 2.91 0.66
C ILE A 181 2.03 2.00 -0.57
N GLN A 182 2.95 2.18 -1.53
CA GLN A 182 3.02 1.35 -2.72
C GLN A 182 4.47 1.04 -3.11
N PRO A 183 4.78 -0.18 -3.58
CA PRO A 183 6.07 -0.48 -4.22
C PRO A 183 6.32 0.43 -5.42
N ILE A 184 7.59 0.76 -5.64
CA ILE A 184 8.11 1.43 -6.85
C ILE A 184 8.67 0.39 -7.83
#